data_AF-A0A7C3HH89-F1
#
_entry.id   AF-A0A7C3HH89-F1
#
_cell.length_a   1.000
_cell.length_b   1.000
_cell.length_c   1.000
_cell.angle_alpha   90.00
_cell.angle_beta   90.00
_cell.angle_gamma   90.00
#
_symmetry.space_group_name_H-M   'P 1'
#
loop_
_entity.id
_entity.type
_entity.pdbx_description
1 polymer ?
#
loop_
_entity_poly.entity_id
_entity_poly.type
_entity_poly.pdbx_seq_one_letter_code
_entity_poly.pdbx_strand_id
1 'polypeptide(L)'
;QLPDTRFLIAQAPDLPPEVYTGLRSTWPRGVQLLPDHHYALMNHAAALVVASGTATLEAAIFGTPFVIVYKVSPLTWLVARRLVKLPYIGLVNVVAGRRVVPELLQGDFTAGNLSRTVRALLEDEALRRQMRANLLDVRRQLGRPGAAGRAAELALDLLKSGNSAGNPERDVT
;
A
#
# COMPACT_ATOMS: atom_id res chain seq x y z
N GLN A 1 -24.35 2.58 -15.04
CA GLN A 1 -23.01 2.70 -15.69
C GLN A 1 -22.40 4.04 -15.28
N LEU A 2 -21.07 4.21 -15.34
CA LEU A 2 -20.38 5.47 -15.05
C LEU A 2 -19.81 6.02 -16.37
N PRO A 3 -20.53 6.92 -17.08
CA PRO A 3 -20.23 7.25 -18.48
C PRO A 3 -18.87 7.94 -18.67
N ASP A 4 -18.41 8.73 -17.70
CA ASP A 4 -17.13 9.48 -17.79
C ASP A 4 -15.97 8.80 -17.05
N THR A 5 -16.05 7.50 -16.75
CA THR A 5 -15.02 6.77 -15.99
C THR A 5 -14.24 5.82 -16.88
N ARG A 6 -12.90 5.92 -16.81
CA ARG A 6 -11.98 4.97 -17.44
C ARG A 6 -11.41 4.02 -16.38
N PHE A 7 -11.38 2.73 -16.69
CA PHE A 7 -10.80 1.71 -15.82
C PHE A 7 -9.44 1.30 -16.38
N LEU A 8 -8.40 1.50 -15.58
CA LEU A 8 -7.01 1.27 -15.97
C LEU A 8 -6.39 0.22 -15.03
N ILE A 9 -5.60 -0.69 -15.60
CA ILE A 9 -4.80 -1.67 -14.86
C ILE A 9 -3.34 -1.28 -15.03
N ALA A 10 -2.65 -1.01 -13.92
CA ALA A 10 -1.21 -0.88 -13.92
C ALA A 10 -0.57 -2.27 -14.05
N GLN A 11 0.25 -2.47 -15.07
CA GLN A 11 1.05 -3.69 -15.19
C GLN A 11 2.15 -3.68 -14.12
N ALA A 12 2.29 -4.78 -13.39
CA ALA A 12 3.38 -4.95 -12.44
C ALA A 12 4.63 -5.39 -13.24
N PRO A 13 5.81 -4.81 -12.95
CA PRO A 13 7.02 -5.06 -13.72
C PRO A 13 7.49 -6.52 -13.62
N ASP A 14 7.27 -7.15 -12.46
CA ASP A 14 7.71 -8.52 -12.18
C ASP A 14 6.72 -9.59 -12.66
N LEU A 15 5.56 -9.20 -13.20
CA LEU A 15 4.59 -10.15 -13.73
C LEU A 15 4.78 -10.36 -15.23
N PRO A 16 4.86 -11.62 -15.69
CA PRO A 16 4.94 -11.93 -17.12
C PRO A 16 3.72 -11.37 -17.88
N PRO A 17 3.90 -10.78 -19.09
CA PRO A 17 2.81 -10.26 -19.92
C PRO A 17 1.70 -11.29 -20.23
N GLU A 18 2.05 -12.58 -20.20
CA GLU A 18 1.15 -13.71 -20.45
C GLU A 18 0.03 -13.80 -19.42
N VAL A 19 0.31 -13.40 -18.17
CA VAL A 19 -0.70 -13.35 -17.10
C VAL A 19 -1.83 -12.39 -17.48
N TYR A 20 -1.48 -11.21 -17.98
CA TYR A 20 -2.45 -10.21 -18.41
C TYR A 20 -3.16 -10.64 -19.69
N THR A 21 -2.42 -11.22 -20.64
CA THR A 21 -2.96 -11.68 -21.93
C THR A 21 -4.00 -12.79 -21.73
N GLY A 22 -3.72 -13.77 -20.86
CA GLY A 22 -4.64 -14.86 -20.54
C GLY A 22 -5.94 -14.39 -19.85
N LEU A 23 -5.87 -13.30 -19.09
CA LEU A 23 -7.03 -12.72 -18.42
C LEU A 23 -7.80 -11.71 -19.28
N ARG A 24 -7.19 -11.18 -20.34
CA ARG A 24 -7.75 -10.08 -21.15
C ARG A 24 -9.12 -10.41 -21.75
N SER A 25 -9.35 -11.67 -22.10
CA SER A 25 -10.64 -12.15 -22.63
C SER A 25 -11.79 -12.06 -21.63
N THR A 26 -11.48 -12.02 -20.33
CA THR A 26 -12.47 -11.94 -19.23
C THR A 26 -12.83 -10.50 -18.86
N TRP A 27 -12.11 -9.51 -19.39
CA TRP A 27 -12.28 -8.13 -18.98
C TRP A 27 -13.52 -7.49 -19.62
N PRO A 28 -14.27 -6.68 -18.86
CA PRO A 28 -15.30 -5.83 -19.43
C PRO A 28 -14.72 -4.89 -20.49
N ARG A 29 -15.57 -4.48 -21.45
CA ARG A 29 -15.19 -3.47 -22.45
C ARG A 29 -14.75 -2.17 -21.76
N GLY A 30 -13.68 -1.56 -22.25
CA GLY A 30 -13.17 -0.27 -21.77
C GLY A 30 -12.10 -0.34 -20.67
N VAL A 31 -11.73 -1.54 -20.21
CA VAL A 31 -10.54 -1.72 -19.35
C VAL A 31 -9.27 -1.66 -20.18
N GLN A 32 -8.31 -0.83 -19.78
CA GLN A 32 -7.04 -0.65 -20.47
C GLN A 32 -5.87 -1.07 -19.58
N LEU A 33 -4.91 -1.78 -20.15
CA LEU A 33 -3.64 -2.12 -19.49
C LEU A 33 -2.61 -1.04 -19.82
N LEU A 34 -1.97 -0.47 -18.79
CA LEU A 34 -0.91 0.52 -18.95
C LEU A 34 0.40 -0.04 -18.35
N PRO A 35 1.41 -0.33 -19.19
CA PRO A 35 2.75 -0.66 -18.73
C PRO A 35 3.47 0.58 -18.17
N ASP A 36 4.35 0.37 -17.19
CA ASP A 36 5.32 1.37 -16.69
C ASP A 36 4.75 2.72 -16.21
N HIS A 37 3.48 2.76 -15.85
CA HIS A 37 2.79 3.99 -15.44
C HIS A 37 2.15 3.91 -14.05
N HIS A 38 2.59 2.98 -13.19
CA HIS A 38 1.97 2.78 -11.87
C HIS A 38 1.95 4.05 -11.01
N TYR A 39 3.05 4.80 -10.90
CA TYR A 39 3.06 6.06 -10.14
C TYR A 39 2.23 7.17 -10.79
N ALA A 40 2.21 7.27 -12.12
CA ALA A 40 1.36 8.22 -12.81
C ALA A 40 -0.13 7.92 -12.57
N LEU A 41 -0.51 6.64 -12.61
CA LEU A 41 -1.85 6.19 -12.28
C LEU A 41 -2.19 6.49 -10.81
N MET A 42 -1.28 6.20 -9.88
CA MET A 42 -1.48 6.53 -8.48
C MET A 42 -1.69 8.04 -8.29
N ASN A 43 -0.96 8.90 -9.00
CA ASN A 43 -1.07 10.35 -8.84
C ASN A 43 -2.34 10.96 -9.46
N HIS A 44 -2.84 10.39 -10.57
CA HIS A 44 -3.91 11.02 -11.36
C HIS A 44 -5.27 10.33 -11.26
N ALA A 45 -5.35 9.13 -10.67
CA ALA A 45 -6.63 8.45 -10.50
C ALA A 45 -7.53 9.16 -9.47
N ALA A 46 -8.84 9.09 -9.69
CA ALA A 46 -9.83 9.54 -8.71
C ALA A 46 -10.00 8.56 -7.54
N ALA A 47 -9.82 7.27 -7.83
CA ALA A 47 -9.85 6.18 -6.87
C ALA A 47 -8.96 5.03 -7.34
N LEU A 48 -8.32 4.32 -6.40
CA LEU A 48 -7.52 3.13 -6.69
C LEU A 48 -8.09 1.89 -5.99
N VAL A 49 -7.83 0.73 -6.59
CA VAL A 49 -7.99 -0.58 -5.95
C VAL A 49 -6.60 -1.15 -5.80
N VAL A 50 -6.15 -1.35 -4.56
CA VAL A 50 -4.75 -1.67 -4.26
C VAL A 50 -4.70 -2.97 -3.47
N ALA A 51 -3.82 -3.88 -3.89
CA ALA A 51 -3.55 -5.09 -3.13
C ALA A 51 -2.88 -4.75 -1.78
N SER A 52 -3.13 -5.55 -0.74
CA SER A 52 -2.46 -5.37 0.55
C SER A 52 -0.94 -5.53 0.39
N GLY A 53 -0.17 -4.45 0.62
CA GLY A 53 1.28 -4.41 0.46
C GLY A 53 1.86 -3.00 0.52
N THR A 54 3.12 -2.83 0.11
CA THR A 54 3.81 -1.53 0.09
C THR A 54 3.14 -0.50 -0.82
N ALA A 55 2.48 -0.97 -1.89
CA ALA A 55 1.66 -0.16 -2.78
C ALA A 55 0.60 0.68 -2.04
N THR A 56 0.15 0.25 -0.85
CA THR A 56 -0.77 1.03 -0.01
C THR A 56 -0.11 2.27 0.58
N LEU A 57 1.17 2.20 0.97
CA LEU A 57 1.94 3.36 1.44
C LEU A 57 2.33 4.27 0.27
N GLU A 58 2.70 3.69 -0.88
CA GLU A 58 2.97 4.45 -2.10
C GLU A 58 1.74 5.27 -2.53
N ALA A 59 0.55 4.66 -2.58
CA ALA A 59 -0.70 5.37 -2.87
C ALA A 59 -0.99 6.48 -1.82
N ALA A 60 -0.68 6.23 -0.54
CA ALA A 60 -0.84 7.22 0.51
C ALA A 60 0.10 8.43 0.34
N ILE A 61 1.31 8.24 -0.19
CA ILE A 61 2.26 9.33 -0.49
C ILE A 61 1.68 10.30 -1.53
N PHE A 62 0.97 9.79 -2.54
CA PHE A 62 0.24 10.62 -3.51
C PHE A 62 -1.03 11.25 -2.92
N GLY A 63 -1.58 10.65 -1.85
CA GLY A 63 -2.81 11.10 -1.22
C GLY A 63 -4.06 10.72 -2.02
N THR A 64 -3.95 9.76 -2.92
CA THR A 64 -5.04 9.36 -3.81
C THR A 64 -5.97 8.41 -3.09
N PRO A 65 -7.29 8.66 -3.01
CA PRO A 65 -8.24 7.76 -2.35
C PRO A 65 -8.17 6.33 -2.89
N PHE A 66 -8.23 5.32 -2.02
CA PHE A 66 -8.17 3.93 -2.43
C PHE A 66 -8.91 2.97 -1.51
N VAL A 67 -9.16 1.76 -2.01
CA VAL A 67 -9.63 0.61 -1.24
C VAL A 67 -8.58 -0.50 -1.27
N ILE A 68 -8.36 -1.13 -0.12
CA ILE A 68 -7.46 -2.28 -0.01
C ILE A 68 -8.25 -3.55 -0.28
N VAL A 69 -7.73 -4.40 -1.15
CA VAL A 69 -8.27 -5.73 -1.42
C VAL A 69 -7.23 -6.80 -1.15
N TYR A 70 -7.64 -7.90 -0.54
CA TYR A 70 -6.73 -9.04 -0.35
C TYR A 70 -7.49 -10.35 -0.20
N LYS A 71 -6.98 -11.40 -0.84
CA LYS A 71 -7.49 -12.77 -0.74
C LYS A 71 -6.33 -13.76 -0.81
N VAL A 72 -6.28 -14.68 0.15
CA VAL A 72 -5.30 -15.78 0.18
C VAL A 72 -6.03 -17.09 0.45
N SER A 73 -5.31 -18.21 0.45
CA SER A 73 -5.92 -19.49 0.79
C SER A 73 -6.56 -19.45 2.20
N PRO A 74 -7.70 -20.12 2.42
CA PRO A 74 -8.35 -20.15 3.74
C PRO A 74 -7.43 -20.63 4.86
N LEU A 75 -6.55 -21.59 4.57
CA LEU A 75 -5.57 -22.11 5.53
C LEU A 75 -4.54 -21.03 5.89
N THR A 76 -3.97 -20.35 4.87
CA THR A 76 -3.05 -19.23 5.08
C THR A 76 -3.72 -18.13 5.92
N TRP A 77 -4.98 -17.80 5.61
CA TRP A 77 -5.72 -16.80 6.36
C TRP A 77 -5.95 -17.20 7.82
N LEU A 78 -6.31 -18.46 8.08
CA LEU A 78 -6.54 -18.95 9.43
C LEU A 78 -5.27 -18.90 10.29
N VAL A 79 -4.12 -19.25 9.71
CA VAL A 79 -2.82 -19.14 10.39
C VAL A 79 -2.43 -17.68 10.60
N ALA A 80 -2.50 -16.85 9.54
CA ALA A 80 -2.17 -15.44 9.61
C ALA A 80 -3.00 -14.71 10.66
N ARG A 81 -4.31 -14.99 10.77
CA ARG A 81 -5.20 -14.35 11.75
C ARG A 81 -4.88 -14.74 13.20
N ARG A 82 -4.22 -15.88 13.44
CA ARG A 82 -3.77 -16.26 14.79
C ARG A 82 -2.44 -15.60 15.16
N LEU A 83 -1.60 -15.28 14.17
CA LEU A 83 -0.28 -14.68 14.38
C LEU A 83 -0.33 -13.15 14.39
N VAL A 84 -1.16 -12.54 13.53
CA VAL A 84 -1.30 -11.10 13.42
C VAL A 84 -2.29 -10.59 14.47
N LYS A 85 -1.77 -9.85 15.46
CA LYS A 85 -2.56 -9.22 16.54
C LYS A 85 -2.99 -7.78 16.23
N LEU A 86 -2.76 -7.32 15.00
CA LEU A 86 -3.05 -5.95 14.61
C LEU A 86 -4.52 -5.78 14.21
N PRO A 87 -5.15 -4.64 14.55
CA PRO A 87 -6.54 -4.35 14.17
C PRO A 87 -6.73 -4.11 12.67
N TYR A 88 -5.63 -3.88 11.94
CA TYR A 88 -5.62 -3.57 10.51
C TYR A 88 -4.55 -4.40 9.80
N ILE A 89 -4.83 -4.79 8.55
CA ILE A 89 -3.88 -5.50 7.70
C ILE A 89 -3.17 -4.53 6.75
N GLY A 90 -3.87 -3.51 6.28
CA GLY A 90 -3.30 -2.50 5.39
C GLY A 90 -2.26 -1.65 6.10
N LEU A 91 -1.04 -1.58 5.57
CA LEU A 91 0.07 -0.81 6.18
C LEU A 91 -0.33 0.65 6.42
N VAL A 92 -1.08 1.26 5.51
CA VAL A 92 -1.59 2.63 5.67
C VAL A 92 -2.44 2.82 6.93
N ASN A 93 -3.31 1.85 7.26
CA ASN A 93 -4.19 1.90 8.42
C ASN A 93 -3.42 1.55 9.70
N VAL A 94 -2.44 0.63 9.60
CA VAL A 94 -1.52 0.31 10.69
C VAL A 94 -0.72 1.54 11.10
N VAL A 95 -0.09 2.24 10.15
CA VAL A 95 0.67 3.46 10.42
C VAL A 95 -0.25 4.52 11.03
N ALA A 96 -1.46 4.71 10.48
CA ALA A 96 -2.41 5.68 11.00
C ALA A 96 -2.97 5.36 12.40
N GLY A 97 -2.85 4.12 12.87
CA GLY A 97 -3.51 3.64 14.09
C GLY A 97 -5.04 3.63 14.02
N ARG A 98 -5.62 3.86 12.84
CA ARG A 98 -7.07 3.93 12.60
C ARG A 98 -7.39 3.55 11.15
N ARG A 99 -8.65 3.25 10.88
CA ARG A 99 -9.12 3.01 9.50
C ARG A 99 -9.15 4.33 8.72
N VAL A 100 -8.15 4.54 7.87
CA VAL A 100 -8.05 5.66 6.91
C VAL A 100 -8.67 5.28 5.56
N VAL A 101 -8.47 4.04 5.13
CA VAL A 101 -9.05 3.47 3.91
C VAL A 101 -9.85 2.20 4.21
N PRO A 102 -10.91 1.90 3.43
CA PRO A 102 -11.63 0.65 3.55
C PRO A 102 -10.74 -0.55 3.21
N GLU A 103 -10.92 -1.64 3.97
CA GLU A 103 -10.26 -2.93 3.74
C GLU A 103 -11.33 -3.97 3.41
N LEU A 104 -11.27 -4.53 2.20
CA LEU A 104 -12.10 -5.65 1.77
C LEU A 104 -11.22 -6.91 1.76
N LEU A 105 -11.30 -7.69 2.83
CA LEU A 105 -10.44 -8.86 3.05
C LEU A 105 -11.25 -10.15 2.95
N GLN A 106 -10.69 -11.17 2.31
CA GLN A 106 -11.26 -12.52 2.25
C GLN A 106 -12.73 -12.56 1.80
N GLY A 107 -13.66 -12.81 2.74
CA GLY A 107 -15.10 -12.89 2.50
C GLY A 107 -15.71 -11.53 2.17
N ASP A 108 -15.12 -10.43 2.63
CA ASP A 108 -15.58 -9.08 2.30
C ASP A 108 -15.16 -8.65 0.90
N PHE A 109 -14.13 -9.29 0.32
CA PHE A 109 -13.70 -9.05 -1.04
C PHE A 109 -14.62 -9.74 -2.04
N THR A 110 -15.81 -9.16 -2.21
CA THR A 110 -16.82 -9.54 -3.20
C THR A 110 -16.97 -8.46 -4.27
N ALA A 111 -17.46 -8.83 -5.45
CA ALA A 111 -17.76 -7.88 -6.51
C ALA A 111 -18.75 -6.79 -6.06
N GLY A 112 -19.75 -7.15 -5.25
CA GLY A 112 -20.74 -6.20 -4.71
C GLY A 112 -20.12 -5.20 -3.72
N ASN A 113 -19.26 -5.65 -2.81
CA ASN A 113 -18.59 -4.75 -1.87
C ASN A 113 -17.55 -3.86 -2.54
N LEU A 114 -16.78 -4.42 -3.48
CA LEU A 114 -15.80 -3.66 -4.23
C LEU A 114 -16.48 -2.57 -5.07
N SER A 115 -17.50 -2.94 -5.83
CA SER A 115 -18.22 -1.99 -6.70
C SER A 115 -18.90 -0.88 -5.90
N ARG A 116 -19.53 -1.18 -4.77
CA ARG A 116 -20.12 -0.17 -3.87
C ARG A 116 -19.06 0.78 -3.31
N THR A 117 -17.95 0.23 -2.81
CA THR A 117 -16.86 1.04 -2.25
C THR A 117 -16.24 1.95 -3.30
N VAL A 118 -15.90 1.41 -4.47
CA VAL A 118 -15.32 2.20 -5.58
C VAL A 118 -16.30 3.25 -6.08
N ARG A 119 -17.60 2.91 -6.22
CA ARG A 119 -18.64 3.88 -6.60
C ARG A 119 -18.72 5.04 -5.61
N ALA A 120 -18.74 4.74 -4.31
CA ALA A 120 -18.74 5.79 -3.28
C ALA A 120 -17.51 6.69 -3.42
N LEU A 121 -16.32 6.12 -3.62
CA LEU A 121 -15.12 6.90 -3.89
C LEU A 121 -15.19 7.72 -5.18
N LEU A 122 -15.92 7.31 -6.21
CA LEU A 122 -16.06 8.06 -7.46
C LEU A 122 -17.15 9.12 -7.43
N GLU A 123 -18.22 8.92 -6.67
CA GLU A 123 -19.38 9.82 -6.65
C GLU A 123 -19.36 10.80 -5.46
N ASP A 124 -18.85 10.40 -4.29
CA ASP A 124 -18.84 11.23 -3.09
C ASP A 124 -17.53 12.04 -2.97
N GLU A 125 -17.62 13.34 -3.30
CA GLU A 125 -16.49 14.26 -3.21
C GLU A 125 -16.08 14.51 -1.75
N ALA A 126 -17.01 14.57 -0.81
CA ALA A 126 -16.69 14.81 0.60
C ALA A 126 -15.87 13.65 1.16
N LEU A 127 -16.29 12.42 0.87
CA LEU A 127 -15.55 11.19 1.21
C LEU A 127 -14.14 11.21 0.60
N ARG A 128 -14.00 11.53 -0.69
CA ARG A 128 -12.68 11.63 -1.34
C ARG A 128 -11.78 12.66 -0.66
N ARG A 129 -12.29 13.86 -0.41
CA ARG A 129 -11.50 14.94 0.21
C ARG A 129 -11.06 14.56 1.62
N GLN A 130 -11.94 13.96 2.41
CA GLN A 130 -11.62 13.50 3.74
C GLN A 130 -10.57 12.38 3.71
N MET A 131 -10.73 11.39 2.84
CA MET A 131 -9.76 10.30 2.69
C MET A 131 -8.39 10.84 2.24
N ARG A 132 -8.36 11.75 1.26
CA ARG A 132 -7.12 12.41 0.82
C ARG A 132 -6.43 13.14 1.96
N ALA A 133 -7.17 13.90 2.78
CA ALA A 133 -6.59 14.59 3.93
C ALA A 133 -5.97 13.59 4.93
N ASN A 134 -6.67 12.49 5.22
CA ASN A 134 -6.15 11.43 6.09
C ASN A 134 -4.90 10.75 5.51
N LEU A 135 -4.86 10.47 4.20
CA LEU A 135 -3.69 9.88 3.55
C LEU A 135 -2.47 10.81 3.60
N LEU A 136 -2.69 12.11 3.41
CA LEU A 136 -1.63 13.11 3.53
C LEU A 136 -1.13 13.27 4.97
N ASP A 137 -1.95 12.95 5.98
CA ASP A 137 -1.49 12.84 7.36
C ASP A 137 -0.60 11.60 7.56
N VAL A 138 -1.01 10.43 7.05
CA VAL A 138 -0.19 9.21 7.07
C VAL A 138 1.18 9.47 6.42
N ARG A 139 1.20 10.17 5.28
CA ARG A 139 2.46 10.54 4.61
C ARG A 139 3.41 11.32 5.53
N ARG A 140 2.90 12.21 6.38
CA ARG A 140 3.73 12.96 7.34
C ARG A 140 4.33 12.03 8.39
N GLN A 141 3.59 11.01 8.82
CA GLN A 141 4.04 10.03 9.81
C GLN A 141 5.15 9.11 9.28
N LEU A 142 5.22 8.87 7.96
CA LEU A 142 6.31 8.11 7.32
C LEU A 142 7.67 8.84 7.39
N GLY A 143 7.67 10.12 7.75
CA GLY A 143 8.86 10.94 7.90
C GLY A 143 9.42 11.46 6.58
N ARG A 144 10.66 11.98 6.65
CA ARG A 144 11.34 12.62 5.51
C ARG A 144 12.13 11.62 4.67
N PRO A 145 12.36 11.89 3.37
CA PRO A 145 13.26 11.12 2.53
C PRO A 145 14.64 10.86 3.17
N GLY A 146 15.34 9.82 2.71
CA GLY A 146 16.68 9.47 3.23
C GLY A 146 16.68 8.54 4.44
N ALA A 147 15.66 7.70 4.61
CA ALA A 147 15.60 6.72 5.70
C ALA A 147 16.81 5.77 5.69
N ALA A 148 17.21 5.27 4.51
CA ALA A 148 18.39 4.41 4.37
C ALA A 148 19.69 5.12 4.79
N GLY A 149 19.87 6.39 4.42
CA GLY A 149 21.04 7.18 4.82
C GLY A 149 21.14 7.34 6.33
N ARG A 150 20.03 7.72 6.98
CA ARG A 150 19.97 7.81 8.46
C ARG A 150 20.23 6.47 9.15
N ALA A 151 19.73 5.38 8.59
CA ALA A 151 20.01 4.04 9.11
C ALA A 151 21.49 3.67 8.99
N ALA A 152 22.14 4.03 7.87
CA ALA A 152 23.57 3.83 7.67
C ALA A 152 24.42 4.67 8.63
N GLU A 153 24.07 5.95 8.84
CA GLU A 153 24.72 6.83 9.82
C GLU A 153 24.63 6.23 11.23
N LEU A 154 23.44 5.79 11.65
CA LEU A 154 23.23 5.16 12.95
C LEU A 154 24.08 3.87 13.11
N ALA A 155 24.15 3.04 12.07
CA ALA A 155 24.97 1.83 12.11
C ALA A 155 26.47 2.15 12.28
N LEU A 156 26.98 3.18 11.58
CA LEU A 156 28.36 3.62 11.72
C LEU A 156 28.65 4.17 13.12
N ASP A 157 27.72 4.92 13.70
CA ASP A 157 27.88 5.45 15.05
C ASP A 157 27.92 4.34 16.11
N LEU A 158 27.05 3.33 16.00
CA LEU A 158 27.06 2.16 16.89
C LEU A 158 28.38 1.39 16.82
N LEU A 159 28.98 1.24 15.63
CA LEU A 159 30.28 0.59 15.47
C LEU A 159 31.41 1.39 16.11
N LYS A 160 31.41 2.73 15.99
CA LYS A 160 32.39 3.60 16.63
C LYS A 160 32.28 3.55 18.15
N SER A 161 31.06 3.60 18.68
CA SER A 161 30.81 3.52 20.14
C SER A 161 31.16 2.15 20.71
N GLY A 162 30.93 1.06 19.98
CA GLY A 162 31.32 -0.29 20.38
C GLY A 162 32.84 -0.50 20.43
N ASN A 163 33.59 0.16 19.55
CA ASN A 163 35.06 0.08 19.53
C ASN A 163 35.73 0.87 20.68
N SER A 164 35.01 1.78 21.34
CA SER A 164 35.52 2.53 22.50
C SER A 164 35.31 1.81 23.83
N ALA A 165 34.52 0.73 23.87
CA ALA A 165 34.19 -0.01 25.11
C ALA A 165 35.03 -1.30 25.31
N GLY A 166 36.01 -1.58 24.44
CA GLY A 166 36.82 -2.80 24.49
C GLY A 166 38.31 -2.55 24.36
N ASN A 167 38.95 -1.98 25.38
CA ASN A 167 40.36 -2.28 25.70
C ASN A 167 40.72 -1.93 27.17
N PRO A 168 40.50 -2.84 28.13
CA PRO A 168 41.02 -2.68 29.49
C PRO A 168 42.44 -3.25 29.71
N GLU A 169 43.18 -3.67 28.69
CA GLU A 169 44.54 -4.21 28.89
C GLU A 169 45.60 -3.45 28.09
N ARG A 170 46.06 -2.32 28.65
CA ARG A 170 47.44 -1.82 28.48
C ARG A 170 47.82 -0.96 29.69
N ASP A 171 48.00 -1.58 30.85
CA ASP A 171 48.87 -1.02 31.87
C ASP A 171 49.33 -2.11 32.86
N VAL A 172 50.39 -2.82 32.50
CA VAL A 172 51.28 -3.46 33.48
C VAL A 172 52.70 -3.27 32.98
N THR A 173 53.38 -2.34 33.65
CA THR A 173 54.83 -2.16 33.76
C THR A 173 55.56 -3.42 34.18
#